data_AF-A0A8J9X2F2-F1
#
_entry.id   AF-A0A8J9X2F2-F1
#
_cell.length_a   1.000
_cell.length_b   1.000
_cell.length_c   1.000
_cell.angle_alpha   90.00
_cell.angle_beta   90.00
_cell.angle_gamma   90.00
#
_symmetry.space_group_name_H-M   'P 1'
#
loop_
_entity.id
_entity.type
_entity.pdbx_description
1 polymer ?
#
loop_
_entity_poly.entity_id
_entity_poly.type
_entity_poly.pdbx_seq_one_letter_code
_entity_poly.pdbx_strand_id
1 'polypeptide(L)'
;MSAAFSHRANKRRRKRTHPFHHATAAEERFLQQAIQNSKLDQGRDGTLEVPWAPTFYPTVQDFEGNMIHFVEKIRPVAERYGICKIVPPDGWNPPC
;
A
#
# COMPACT_ATOMS: atom_id res chain seq x y z
N MET A 1 -29.66 -1.37 -22.40
CA MET A 1 -29.59 -2.52 -21.47
C MET A 1 -28.15 -2.60 -20.99
N SER A 2 -27.89 -2.12 -19.76
CA SER A 2 -26.54 -1.99 -19.19
C SER A 2 -26.10 -3.31 -18.55
N ALA A 3 -24.97 -3.87 -18.99
CA ALA A 3 -24.38 -5.04 -18.35
C ALA A 3 -23.39 -4.58 -17.27
N ALA A 4 -23.69 -4.89 -16.01
CA ALA A 4 -22.81 -4.62 -14.89
C ALA A 4 -21.62 -5.60 -14.89
N PHE A 5 -20.41 -5.11 -15.14
CA PHE A 5 -19.18 -5.88 -14.94
C PHE A 5 -18.90 -6.02 -13.44
N SER A 6 -19.32 -7.15 -12.86
CA SER A 6 -18.92 -7.56 -11.50
C SER A 6 -17.45 -8.02 -11.51
N HIS A 7 -16.51 -7.11 -11.26
CA HIS A 7 -15.15 -7.49 -10.88
C HIS A 7 -15.12 -7.90 -9.40
N ARG A 8 -15.43 -9.17 -9.13
CA ARG A 8 -15.09 -9.75 -7.83
C ARG A 8 -13.58 -9.92 -7.78
N ALA A 9 -12.90 -9.08 -6.99
CA ALA A 9 -11.50 -9.26 -6.67
C ALA A 9 -11.28 -10.68 -6.16
N ASN A 10 -10.43 -11.44 -6.85
CA ASN A 10 -10.05 -12.79 -6.43
C ASN A 10 -9.25 -12.67 -5.13
N LYS A 11 -9.93 -12.76 -3.98
CA LYS A 11 -9.27 -12.79 -2.66
C LYS A 11 -8.35 -14.01 -2.68
N ARG A 12 -7.05 -13.78 -2.87
CA ARG A 12 -6.02 -14.82 -2.81
C ARG A 12 -6.29 -15.66 -1.55
N ARG A 13 -6.79 -16.88 -1.73
CA ARG A 13 -7.09 -17.78 -0.62
C ARG A 13 -5.75 -18.11 0.02
N ARG A 14 -5.45 -17.50 1.18
CA ARG A 14 -4.26 -17.87 1.96
C ARG A 14 -4.34 -19.37 2.22
N LYS A 15 -3.39 -20.13 1.70
CA LYS A 15 -3.23 -21.54 2.07
C LYS A 15 -2.89 -21.54 3.55
N ARG A 16 -3.63 -22.31 4.36
CA ARG A 16 -3.28 -22.51 5.77
C ARG A 16 -1.88 -23.10 5.81
N THR A 17 -0.96 -22.43 6.50
CA THR A 17 0.34 -23.00 6.80
C THR A 17 0.16 -24.12 7.80
N HIS A 18 0.97 -25.17 7.70
CA HIS A 18 1.06 -26.15 8.78
C HIS A 18 1.56 -25.43 10.04
N PRO A 19 0.93 -25.65 11.21
CA PRO A 19 1.45 -25.12 12.46
C PRO A 19 2.90 -25.59 12.65
N PHE A 20 3.80 -24.67 12.98
CA PHE A 20 5.17 -25.03 13.32
C PHE A 20 5.15 -25.83 14.63
N HIS A 21 5.69 -27.05 14.58
CA HIS A 21 5.84 -27.89 15.76
C HIS A 21 7.28 -27.79 16.24
N HIS A 22 7.49 -27.40 17.50
CA HIS A 22 8.80 -27.46 18.12
C HIS A 22 9.15 -28.92 18.42
N ALA A 23 10.41 -29.32 18.21
CA ALA A 23 10.91 -30.64 18.56
C ALA A 23 11.69 -30.61 19.88
N THR A 24 12.12 -29.43 20.33
CA THR A 24 12.96 -29.24 21.52
C THR A 24 12.51 -28.05 22.38
N ALA A 25 12.89 -28.07 23.66
CA ALA A 25 12.65 -26.98 24.59
C ALA A 25 13.35 -25.66 24.21
N ALA A 26 14.46 -25.73 23.46
CA ALA A 26 15.14 -24.54 22.96
C ALA A 26 14.33 -23.84 21.86
N GLU A 27 13.78 -24.61 20.91
CA GLU A 27 12.92 -24.09 19.84
C GLU A 27 11.62 -23.49 20.40
N GLU A 28 11.06 -24.09 21.45
CA GLU A 28 9.90 -23.55 22.14
C GLU A 28 10.17 -22.15 22.72
N ARG A 29 11.32 -21.98 23.40
CA ARG A 29 11.74 -20.67 23.93
C ARG A 29 11.95 -19.63 22.83
N PHE A 30 12.57 -20.01 21.71
CA PHE A 30 12.75 -19.10 20.58
C PHE A 30 11.40 -18.66 19.98
N LEU A 31 10.44 -19.57 19.85
CA LEU A 31 9.11 -19.24 19.37
C LEU A 31 8.38 -18.30 20.33
N GLN A 32 8.44 -18.56 21.64
CA GLN A 32 7.87 -17.68 22.65
C GLN A 32 8.48 -16.28 22.62
N GLN A 33 9.82 -16.19 22.53
CA GLN A 33 10.52 -14.91 22.41
C GLN A 33 10.13 -14.17 21.13
N ALA A 34 9.99 -14.89 20.01
CA ALA A 34 9.56 -14.32 18.74
C ALA A 34 8.12 -13.80 18.81
N ILE A 35 7.19 -14.56 19.41
CA ILE A 35 5.80 -14.13 19.64
C ILE A 35 5.78 -12.88 20.52
N GLN A 36 6.57 -12.85 21.60
CA GLN A 36 6.66 -11.70 22.50
C GLN A 36 7.24 -10.45 21.81
N ASN A 37 8.25 -10.63 20.95
CA ASN A 37 8.88 -9.53 20.21
C ASN A 37 8.05 -9.06 19.01
N SER A 38 7.15 -9.92 18.51
CA SER A 38 6.27 -9.63 17.40
C SER A 38 5.23 -8.60 17.80
N LYS A 39 5.49 -7.34 17.43
CA LYS A 39 4.51 -6.25 17.50
C LYS A 39 3.49 -6.34 16.35
N LEU A 40 3.04 -7.54 15.96
CA LEU A 40 1.99 -7.67 14.95
C LEU A 40 0.74 -6.97 15.49
N ASP A 41 0.44 -5.82 14.89
CA ASP A 41 -0.65 -4.89 15.20
C ASP A 41 -1.23 -5.12 16.60
N GLN A 42 -0.51 -4.65 17.62
CA GLN A 42 -1.12 -4.35 18.92
C GLN A 42 -2.36 -3.52 18.59
N GLY A 43 -3.54 -4.14 18.71
CA GLY A 43 -4.78 -3.68 18.10
C GLY A 43 -4.91 -2.17 18.21
N ARG A 44 -4.62 -1.47 17.12
CA ARG A 44 -4.96 -0.06 16.98
C ARG A 44 -6.46 -0.03 16.73
N ASP A 45 -7.21 -0.26 17.80
CA ASP A 45 -8.63 0.04 17.93
C ASP A 45 -8.86 1.55 17.73
N GLY A 46 -7.87 2.37 18.08
CA GLY A 46 -7.87 3.78 17.71
C GLY A 46 -7.86 3.93 16.20
N THR A 47 -8.91 4.54 15.65
CA THR A 47 -8.86 5.25 14.37
C THR A 47 -7.66 6.20 14.45
N LEU A 48 -6.51 5.75 13.98
CA LEU A 48 -5.37 6.63 13.84
C LEU A 48 -5.78 7.62 12.76
N GLU A 49 -6.02 8.86 13.15
CA GLU A 49 -6.24 9.96 12.22
C GLU A 49 -4.93 10.23 11.48
N VAL A 50 -4.62 9.38 10.51
CA VAL A 50 -3.51 9.58 9.60
C VAL A 50 -3.92 10.69 8.64
N PRO A 51 -3.19 11.81 8.59
CA PRO A 51 -3.51 12.87 7.68
C PRO A 51 -3.36 12.39 6.24
N TRP A 52 -4.25 12.87 5.37
CA TRP A 52 -4.16 12.57 3.94
C TRP A 52 -2.88 13.17 3.35
N ALA A 53 -2.18 12.35 2.55
CA ALA A 53 -1.08 12.83 1.73
C ALA A 53 -1.60 13.72 0.59
N PRO A 54 -0.79 14.68 0.09
CA PRO A 54 -1.19 15.56 -0.99
C PRO A 54 -1.52 14.77 -2.26
N THR A 55 -2.53 15.25 -2.99
CA THR A 55 -2.91 14.76 -4.32
C THR A 55 -2.62 15.82 -5.36
N PHE A 56 -1.93 15.45 -6.43
CA PHE A 56 -1.56 16.32 -7.54
C PHE A 56 -2.24 15.88 -8.84
N TYR A 57 -2.59 16.87 -9.67
CA TYR A 57 -3.29 16.70 -10.94
C TYR A 57 -2.48 17.40 -12.05
N PRO A 58 -1.49 16.72 -12.66
CA PRO A 58 -0.74 17.26 -13.79
C PRO A 58 -1.64 17.56 -14.98
N THR A 59 -1.26 18.58 -15.77
CA THR A 59 -1.84 18.79 -17.09
C THR A 59 -1.32 17.74 -18.07
N VAL A 60 -1.95 17.64 -19.25
CA VAL A 60 -1.47 16.76 -20.33
C VAL A 60 -0.01 17.08 -20.70
N GLN A 61 0.37 18.36 -20.80
CA GLN A 61 1.76 18.74 -21.10
C GLN A 61 2.74 18.35 -19.98
N ASP A 62 2.34 18.55 -18.71
CA ASP A 62 3.15 18.16 -17.56
C ASP A 62 3.36 16.63 -17.51
N PHE A 63 2.41 15.84 -18.03
CA PHE A 63 2.40 14.38 -17.97
C PHE A 63 3.07 13.71 -19.19
N GLU A 64 2.84 14.22 -20.40
CA GLU A 64 3.37 13.65 -21.66
C GLU A 64 4.83 14.05 -21.93
N GLY A 65 5.25 15.24 -21.49
CA GLY A 65 6.56 15.80 -21.84
C GLY A 65 7.73 15.21 -21.07
N ASN A 66 7.62 15.10 -19.75
CA ASN A 66 8.59 14.47 -18.85
C ASN A 66 8.06 14.44 -17.41
N MET A 67 7.54 13.29 -16.97
CA MET A 67 7.00 13.11 -15.61
C MET A 67 8.01 13.47 -14.50
N ILE A 68 9.32 13.35 -14.75
CA ILE A 68 10.37 13.68 -13.76
C ILE A 68 10.33 15.17 -13.41
N HIS A 69 10.14 16.06 -14.38
CA HIS A 69 10.05 17.50 -14.11
C HIS A 69 8.82 17.85 -13.26
N PHE A 70 7.70 17.16 -13.47
CA PHE A 70 6.54 17.34 -12.61
C PHE A 70 6.82 16.86 -11.17
N VAL A 71 7.54 15.74 -11.00
CA VAL A 71 7.98 15.27 -9.68
C VAL A 71 8.91 16.27 -9.00
N GLU A 72 9.86 16.87 -9.72
CA GLU A 72 10.74 17.93 -9.21
C GLU A 72 9.94 19.16 -8.76
N LYS A 73 8.95 19.58 -9.55
CA LYS A 73 8.04 20.70 -9.25
C LYS A 73 7.24 20.47 -7.96
N ILE A 74 6.77 19.25 -7.70
CA ILE A 74 5.98 18.94 -6.49
C ILE A 74 6.84 18.52 -5.29
N ARG A 75 8.13 18.19 -5.48
CA ARG A 75 9.02 17.66 -4.43
C ARG A 75 9.03 18.49 -3.14
N PRO A 76 9.17 19.84 -3.17
CA PRO A 76 9.22 20.64 -1.94
C PRO A 76 7.97 20.50 -1.05
N VAL A 77 6.84 20.11 -1.64
CA VAL A 77 5.60 19.85 -0.91
C VAL A 77 5.50 18.39 -0.51
N ALA A 78 5.71 17.47 -1.46
CA ALA A 78 5.49 16.03 -1.30
C ALA A 78 6.49 15.38 -0.35
N GLU A 79 7.76 15.82 -0.33
CA GLU A 79 8.82 15.20 0.47
C GLU A 79 8.53 15.27 1.97
N ARG A 80 7.83 16.31 2.43
CA ARG A 80 7.41 16.48 3.83
C ARG A 80 6.44 15.39 4.30
N TYR A 81 5.72 14.75 3.37
CA TYR A 81 4.76 13.68 3.67
C TYR A 81 5.34 12.29 3.44
N GLY A 82 6.49 12.19 2.76
CA GLY A 82 7.10 10.92 2.33
C GLY A 82 6.37 10.20 1.19
N ILE A 83 5.07 10.43 1.03
CA ILE A 83 4.23 9.90 -0.06
C ILE A 83 3.32 11.00 -0.64
N CYS A 84 2.90 10.81 -1.89
CA CYS A 84 1.85 11.62 -2.52
C CYS A 84 1.06 10.78 -3.54
N LYS A 85 -0.13 11.25 -3.92
CA LYS A 85 -0.93 10.68 -5.00
C LYS A 85 -0.83 11.58 -6.23
N ILE A 86 -0.62 10.99 -7.41
CA ILE A 86 -0.68 11.70 -8.69
C ILE A 86 -1.83 11.08 -9.47
N VAL A 87 -2.82 11.89 -9.83
CA VAL A 87 -3.94 11.46 -10.67
C VAL A 87 -3.58 11.81 -12.11
N PRO A 88 -3.47 10.83 -13.02
CA PRO A 88 -3.21 11.11 -14.43
C PRO A 88 -4.24 12.09 -15.02
N PRO A 89 -3.86 12.87 -16.04
CA PRO A 89 -4.80 13.74 -16.74
C PRO A 89 -5.91 12.93 -17.43
N ASP A 90 -7.04 13.59 -17.68
CA ASP A 90 -8.18 12.99 -18.37
C ASP A 90 -7.77 12.44 -19.74
N GLY A 91 -8.28 11.24 -20.07
CA GLY A 91 -7.98 10.57 -21.33
C GLY A 91 -6.73 9.68 -21.32
N TRP A 92 -5.94 9.69 -20.25
CA TRP A 92 -4.84 8.74 -20.10
C TRP A 92 -5.37 7.31 -19.85
N ASN A 93 -5.11 6.40 -20.80
CA ASN A 93 -5.56 5.01 -20.75
C ASN A 93 -4.43 4.08 -21.21
N PRO A 94 -3.53 3.63 -20.30
CA PRO A 94 -2.44 2.74 -20.66
C PRO A 94 -2.98 1.36 -21.09
N PRO A 95 -2.28 0.63 -21.98
CA PRO A 95 -2.66 -0.73 -22.32
C PRO A 95 -2.51 -1.66 -21.11
N CYS A 96 -3.42 -2.64 -20.98
CA CYS A 96 -3.48 -3.63 -19.89
C CYS A 96 -2.72 -4.92 -20.21
#